data_AF-A0A7L6AR37-F1
#
_entry.id   AF-A0A7L6AR37-F1
#
_cell.length_a   1.000
_cell.length_b   1.000
_cell.length_c   1.000
_cell.angle_alpha   90.00
_cell.angle_beta   90.00
_cell.angle_gamma   90.00
#
_symmetry.space_group_name_H-M   'P 1'
#
loop_
_entity.id
_entity.type
_entity.pdbx_description
1 polymer ?
#
loop_
_entity_poly.entity_id
_entity_poly.type
_entity_poly.pdbx_seq_one_letter_code
_entity_poly.pdbx_strand_id
1 'polypeptide(L)'
;MKTLKTLMAAIMLAATLPGQATNAYAQDWRKDAEGREVDCLLQVKGKTYLKGTCMYDADQDGSFRLFGDKYFVYLNMLEKGVASASWNESPKSSHAQAPLGEDFKQDGACWVGKR
;
A
#
# COMPACT_ATOMS: atom_id res chain seq x y z
N MET A 1 -36.44 42.39 56.00
CA MET A 1 -36.84 42.13 54.59
C MET A 1 -35.77 42.68 53.66
N LYS A 2 -35.39 41.86 52.65
CA LYS A 2 -34.48 42.13 51.51
C LYS A 2 -32.99 42.03 51.83
N THR A 3 -32.14 41.25 51.15
CA THR A 3 -32.25 40.01 50.34
C THR A 3 -30.80 39.62 50.12
N LEU A 4 -30.41 38.40 50.50
CA LEU A 4 -29.10 37.83 50.23
C LEU A 4 -28.97 37.55 48.72
N LYS A 5 -28.13 38.29 48.00
CA LYS A 5 -27.80 38.00 46.61
C LYS A 5 -26.56 37.11 46.55
N THR A 6 -26.82 35.80 46.54
CA THR A 6 -25.87 34.81 46.03
C THR A 6 -25.84 34.91 44.52
N LEU A 7 -24.67 35.09 43.90
CA LEU A 7 -24.46 34.74 42.49
C LEU A 7 -23.02 34.26 42.27
N MET A 8 -22.92 32.92 42.26
CA MET A 8 -22.16 32.07 41.35
C MET A 8 -20.75 32.50 40.93
N ALA A 9 -19.75 31.85 41.53
CA ALA A 9 -18.45 31.64 40.89
C ALA A 9 -18.64 30.64 39.73
N ALA A 10 -18.46 31.10 38.49
CA ALA A 10 -18.40 30.22 37.33
C ALA A 10 -17.00 29.61 37.24
N ILE A 11 -16.84 28.38 37.75
CA ILE A 11 -15.64 27.57 37.51
C ILE A 11 -15.76 27.04 36.08
N MET A 12 -15.10 27.69 35.11
CA MET A 12 -14.89 27.07 33.80
C MET A 12 -13.91 25.92 33.99
N LEU A 13 -14.42 24.69 34.03
CA LEU A 13 -13.59 23.52 33.74
C LEU A 13 -13.20 23.59 32.26
N ALA A 14 -11.97 23.98 31.97
CA ALA A 14 -11.35 23.71 30.68
C ALA A 14 -11.18 22.20 30.56
N ALA A 15 -12.14 21.54 29.90
CA ALA A 15 -11.99 20.16 29.48
C ALA A 15 -10.94 20.12 28.36
N THR A 16 -9.70 19.80 28.71
CA THR A 16 -8.69 19.39 27.73
C THR A 16 -9.12 18.04 27.17
N LEU A 17 -9.74 18.02 26.00
CA LEU A 17 -10.03 16.79 25.27
C LEU A 17 -8.69 16.14 24.86
N PRO A 18 -8.38 14.91 25.27
CA PRO A 18 -7.28 14.18 24.69
C PRO A 18 -7.63 13.77 23.25
N GLY A 19 -6.79 14.20 22.32
CA GLY A 19 -6.39 13.50 21.10
C GLY A 19 -7.48 12.96 20.17
N GLN A 20 -7.52 13.49 18.95
CA GLN A 20 -7.74 12.65 17.78
C GLN A 20 -6.59 12.89 16.81
N ALA A 21 -5.55 12.08 16.94
CA ALA A 21 -4.69 11.80 15.80
C ALA A 21 -5.62 11.21 14.74
N THR A 22 -5.91 11.99 13.70
CA THR A 22 -6.58 11.45 12.53
C THR A 22 -5.59 10.47 11.93
N ASN A 23 -5.79 9.17 12.22
CA ASN A 23 -5.21 8.13 11.38
C ASN A 23 -5.72 8.44 9.98
N ALA A 24 -4.85 9.01 9.15
CA ALA A 24 -5.06 9.13 7.73
C ALA A 24 -5.05 7.70 7.17
N TYR A 25 -6.15 6.98 7.39
CA TYR A 25 -6.61 5.95 6.48
C TYR A 25 -6.98 6.69 5.19
N ALA A 26 -5.96 7.18 4.47
CA ALA A 26 -6.08 7.33 3.04
C ALA A 26 -6.63 5.99 2.56
N GLN A 27 -7.82 5.99 1.94
CA GLN A 27 -8.58 4.78 1.62
C GLN A 27 -7.64 3.66 1.17
N ASP A 28 -7.52 2.63 2.01
CA ASP A 28 -6.68 1.49 1.72
C ASP A 28 -7.41 0.64 0.69
N TRP A 29 -7.15 0.95 -0.59
CA TRP A 29 -7.79 0.30 -1.73
C TRP A 29 -7.45 -1.19 -1.85
N ARG A 30 -6.53 -1.69 -1.02
CA ARG A 30 -6.20 -3.12 -0.91
C ARG A 30 -7.26 -3.95 -0.18
N LYS A 31 -8.15 -3.32 0.61
CA LYS A 31 -9.10 -4.04 1.48
C LYS A 31 -9.99 -5.04 0.72
N ASP A 32 -10.28 -4.74 -0.55
CA ASP A 32 -11.13 -5.57 -1.40
C ASP A 32 -10.33 -6.26 -2.53
N ALA A 33 -9.00 -6.19 -2.52
CA ALA A 33 -8.17 -6.89 -3.49
C ALA A 33 -8.14 -8.39 -3.17
N GLU A 34 -8.26 -9.22 -4.20
CA GLU A 34 -8.02 -10.66 -4.08
C GLU A 34 -6.57 -10.92 -3.64
N GLY A 35 -6.36 -12.09 -3.02
CA GLY A 35 -5.05 -12.54 -2.57
C GLY A 35 -4.83 -12.47 -1.06
N ARG A 36 -3.56 -12.48 -0.64
CA ARG A 36 -3.12 -12.51 0.76
C ARG A 36 -2.04 -11.46 1.03
N GLU A 37 -1.91 -11.04 2.29
CA GLU A 37 -0.83 -10.13 2.67
C GLU A 37 0.55 -10.81 2.60
N VAL A 38 1.55 -10.06 2.14
CA VAL A 38 2.97 -10.44 2.09
C VAL A 38 3.86 -9.24 2.38
N ASP A 39 5.09 -9.50 2.83
CA ASP A 39 6.16 -8.52 2.74
C ASP A 39 6.70 -8.47 1.31
N CYS A 40 6.70 -7.28 0.72
CA CYS A 40 7.07 -7.05 -0.67
C CYS A 40 8.15 -5.97 -0.82
N LEU A 41 8.84 -6.04 -1.97
CA LEU A 41 9.75 -5.02 -2.46
C LEU A 41 9.61 -4.90 -3.97
N LEU A 42 9.49 -3.67 -4.48
CA LEU A 42 9.67 -3.34 -5.88
C LEU A 42 10.79 -2.31 -6.01
N GLN A 43 11.84 -2.68 -6.74
CA GLN A 43 12.89 -1.76 -7.15
C GLN A 43 12.96 -1.71 -8.67
N VAL A 44 13.01 -0.49 -9.21
CA VAL A 44 13.18 -0.25 -10.65
C VAL A 44 14.32 0.73 -10.79
N LYS A 45 15.37 0.37 -11.56
CA LYS A 45 16.58 1.19 -11.73
C LYS A 45 17.19 1.67 -10.41
N GLY A 46 17.22 0.78 -9.41
CA GLY A 46 17.77 1.05 -8.07
C GLY A 46 16.88 1.90 -7.15
N LYS A 47 15.74 2.43 -7.63
CA LYS A 47 14.79 3.17 -6.80
C LYS A 47 13.69 2.25 -6.28
N THR A 48 13.40 2.34 -4.99
CA THR A 48 12.30 1.62 -4.35
C THR A 48 10.97 2.33 -4.58
N TYR A 49 9.98 1.58 -5.04
CA TYR A 49 8.62 2.05 -5.31
C TYR A 49 7.58 1.37 -4.42
N LEU A 50 7.81 0.10 -4.06
CA LEU A 50 7.01 -0.63 -3.07
C LEU A 50 7.93 -1.20 -2.01
N LYS A 51 7.51 -1.09 -0.74
CA LYS A 51 8.16 -1.74 0.40
C LYS A 51 7.16 -1.90 1.54
N GLY A 52 7.19 -3.06 2.20
CA GLY A 52 6.33 -3.37 3.35
C GLY A 52 5.20 -4.31 2.95
N THR A 53 4.02 -4.15 3.55
CA THR A 53 2.88 -5.04 3.30
C THR A 53 2.24 -4.76 1.94
N CYS A 54 2.21 -5.76 1.06
CA CYS A 54 1.42 -5.77 -0.17
C CYS A 54 0.33 -6.84 -0.10
N MET A 55 -0.69 -6.72 -0.95
CA MET A 55 -1.51 -7.87 -1.33
C MET A 55 -0.82 -8.64 -2.46
N TYR A 56 -0.80 -9.96 -2.35
CA TYR A 56 -0.27 -10.89 -3.34
C TYR A 56 -1.39 -11.79 -3.84
N ASP A 57 -1.67 -11.69 -5.13
CA ASP A 57 -2.66 -12.49 -5.85
C ASP A 57 -1.94 -13.29 -6.93
N ALA A 58 -2.18 -14.59 -6.99
CA ALA A 58 -1.41 -15.50 -7.84
C ALA A 58 -2.30 -16.41 -8.67
N ASP A 59 -1.93 -16.54 -9.93
CA ASP A 59 -2.56 -17.42 -10.89
C ASP A 59 -1.96 -18.84 -10.80
N GLN A 60 -2.65 -19.83 -11.37
CA GLN A 60 -2.24 -21.23 -11.31
C GLN A 60 -0.93 -21.53 -12.06
N ASP A 61 -0.57 -20.71 -13.03
CA ASP A 61 0.65 -20.84 -13.84
C ASP A 61 1.90 -20.25 -13.16
N GLY A 62 1.73 -19.61 -11.99
CA GLY A 62 2.78 -18.93 -11.25
C GLY A 62 2.91 -17.44 -11.56
N SER A 63 2.10 -16.90 -12.47
CA SER A 63 1.94 -15.46 -12.67
C SER A 63 1.34 -14.85 -11.39
N PHE A 64 1.70 -13.60 -11.08
CA PHE A 64 1.20 -12.97 -9.87
C PHE A 64 1.19 -11.45 -9.94
N ARG A 65 0.34 -10.89 -9.11
CA ARG A 65 0.11 -9.46 -8.90
C ARG A 65 0.54 -9.07 -7.49
N LEU A 66 1.23 -7.93 -7.37
CA LEU A 66 1.47 -7.27 -6.08
C LEU A 66 0.82 -5.89 -6.07
N PHE A 67 0.06 -5.63 -5.01
CA PHE A 67 -0.66 -4.38 -4.80
C PHE A 67 -0.15 -3.69 -3.52
N GLY A 68 0.48 -2.52 -3.67
CA GLY A 68 0.90 -1.67 -2.54
C GLY A 68 -0.06 -0.48 -2.33
N ASP A 69 0.43 0.62 -1.74
CA ASP A 69 -0.42 1.82 -1.53
C ASP A 69 -0.63 2.67 -2.80
N LYS A 70 0.37 2.66 -3.71
CA LYS A 70 0.44 3.54 -4.88
C LYS A 70 0.88 2.80 -6.13
N TYR A 71 1.62 1.71 -5.97
CA TYR A 71 2.17 0.99 -7.10
C TYR A 71 1.60 -0.42 -7.17
N PHE A 72 1.50 -0.90 -8.39
CA PHE A 72 1.00 -2.20 -8.76
C PHE A 72 1.97 -2.80 -9.78
N VAL A 73 2.31 -4.06 -9.60
CA VAL A 73 3.17 -4.82 -10.51
C VAL A 73 2.50 -6.13 -10.85
N TYR A 74 2.61 -6.51 -12.11
CA TYR A 74 2.22 -7.81 -12.62
C TYR A 74 3.48 -8.52 -13.13
N LEU A 75 3.70 -9.74 -12.64
CA LEU A 75 4.68 -10.66 -13.18
C LEU A 75 3.94 -11.77 -13.92
N ASN A 76 4.22 -11.91 -15.20
CA ASN A 76 3.57 -12.86 -16.09
C ASN A 76 4.56 -13.93 -16.52
N MET A 77 4.27 -15.19 -16.18
CA MET A 77 5.08 -16.32 -16.59
C MET A 77 5.04 -16.48 -18.11
N LEU A 78 6.22 -16.54 -18.73
CA LEU A 78 6.36 -16.81 -20.17
C LEU A 78 6.63 -18.31 -20.41
N GLU A 79 7.46 -18.88 -19.55
CA GLU A 79 7.78 -20.30 -19.49
C GLU A 79 8.34 -20.62 -18.09
N LYS A 80 8.63 -21.89 -17.79
CA LYS A 80 9.13 -22.28 -16.47
C LYS A 80 10.42 -21.52 -16.10
N GLY A 81 10.35 -20.71 -15.05
CA GLY A 81 11.49 -19.95 -14.54
C GLY A 81 11.82 -18.67 -15.32
N VAL A 82 10.95 -18.24 -16.24
CA VAL A 82 11.14 -17.04 -17.07
C VAL A 82 9.84 -16.25 -17.12
N ALA A 83 9.92 -14.96 -16.85
CA ALA A 83 8.76 -14.09 -16.79
C ALA A 83 8.99 -12.76 -17.49
N SER A 84 7.89 -12.14 -17.88
CA SER A 84 7.81 -10.71 -18.12
C SER A 84 7.26 -10.00 -16.89
N ALA A 85 7.57 -8.73 -16.77
CA ALA A 85 6.99 -7.88 -15.72
C ALA A 85 6.54 -6.55 -16.30
N SER A 86 5.44 -6.05 -15.78
CA SER A 86 4.93 -4.70 -16.02
C SER A 86 4.45 -4.09 -14.72
N TRP A 87 4.39 -2.76 -14.68
CA TRP A 87 3.98 -2.01 -13.50
C TRP A 87 3.24 -0.75 -13.91
N ASN A 88 2.69 -0.05 -12.94
CA ASN A 88 1.85 1.11 -13.21
C ASN A 88 2.63 2.42 -13.44
N GLU A 89 3.95 2.48 -13.17
CA GLU A 89 4.89 3.61 -13.35
C GLU A 89 4.51 4.94 -12.66
N SER A 90 3.32 5.44 -12.96
CA SER A 90 2.64 6.54 -12.30
C SER A 90 1.88 6.06 -11.06
N PRO A 91 2.04 6.71 -9.89
CA PRO A 91 1.36 6.31 -8.67
C PRO A 91 -0.16 6.39 -8.82
N LYS A 92 -0.86 5.39 -8.26
CA LYS A 92 -2.32 5.23 -8.25
C LYS A 92 -2.98 5.01 -9.63
N SER A 93 -2.20 4.73 -10.69
CA SER A 93 -2.78 4.20 -11.94
C SER A 93 -3.38 2.81 -11.69
N SER A 94 -4.49 2.49 -12.38
CA SER A 94 -5.34 1.32 -12.13
C SER A 94 -4.85 0.02 -12.77
N HIS A 95 -3.82 0.07 -13.62
CA HIS A 95 -3.31 -1.09 -14.35
C HIS A 95 -1.77 -1.10 -14.41
N ALA A 96 -1.16 -2.23 -14.73
CA ALA A 96 0.29 -2.36 -14.92
C ALA A 96 0.67 -2.14 -16.40
N GLN A 97 0.49 -0.92 -16.89
CA GLN A 97 0.65 -0.63 -18.32
C GLN A 97 2.11 -0.49 -18.81
N ALA A 98 3.05 -0.20 -17.92
CA ALA A 98 4.43 0.10 -18.29
C ALA A 98 5.30 -1.17 -18.22
N PRO A 99 5.97 -1.60 -19.31
CA PRO A 99 6.78 -2.80 -19.30
C PRO A 99 8.14 -2.59 -18.59
N LEU A 100 8.52 -3.55 -17.74
CA LEU A 100 9.85 -3.64 -17.12
C LEU A 100 10.79 -4.57 -17.90
N GLY A 101 10.27 -5.54 -18.64
CA GLY A 101 11.07 -6.46 -19.47
C GLY A 101 10.44 -7.85 -19.55
N GLU A 102 11.10 -8.73 -20.30
CA GLU A 102 10.70 -10.13 -20.54
C GLU A 102 11.79 -11.12 -20.13
N ASP A 103 12.82 -10.63 -19.44
CA ASP A 103 14.02 -11.36 -19.07
C ASP A 103 14.12 -11.60 -17.56
N PHE A 104 12.99 -11.56 -16.85
CA PHE A 104 12.98 -11.81 -15.41
C PHE A 104 13.24 -13.28 -15.13
N LYS A 105 14.20 -13.53 -14.25
CA LYS A 105 14.55 -14.87 -13.74
C LYS A 105 14.40 -14.91 -12.24
N GLN A 106 14.08 -16.08 -11.73
CA GLN A 106 13.95 -16.29 -10.29
C GLN A 106 15.32 -16.34 -9.62
N ASP A 107 15.51 -15.56 -8.57
CA ASP A 107 16.67 -15.57 -7.68
C ASP A 107 16.18 -15.63 -6.22
N GLY A 108 16.13 -16.84 -5.66
CA GLY A 108 15.49 -17.10 -4.39
C GLY A 108 14.00 -16.72 -4.41
N ALA A 109 13.61 -15.79 -3.55
CA ALA A 109 12.25 -15.25 -3.49
C ALA A 109 11.99 -14.11 -4.49
N CYS A 110 13.03 -13.60 -5.16
CA CYS A 110 12.97 -12.45 -6.03
C CYS A 110 12.84 -12.86 -7.51
N TRP A 111 12.32 -11.94 -8.31
CA TRP A 111 12.41 -11.98 -9.76
C TRP A 111 13.24 -10.79 -10.22
N VAL A 112 14.32 -11.07 -10.96
CA VAL A 112 15.32 -10.06 -11.33
C VAL A 112 15.42 -10.00 -12.85
N GLY A 113 15.22 -8.80 -13.40
CA GLY A 113 15.46 -8.46 -14.79
C GLY A 113 16.58 -7.42 -14.92
N LYS A 114 16.87 -6.96 -16.14
CA LYS A 114 17.96 -5.98 -16.39
C LYS A 114 17.66 -4.54 -15.98
N ARG A 115 16.39 -4.19 -15.74
CA ARG A 115 15.93 -2.81 -15.53
C ARG A 115 15.70 -2.45 -14.07
#